data_AF-A0A915D5B9-F1
#
_entry.id   AF-A0A915D5B9-F1
#
_cell.length_a   1.000
_cell.length_b   1.000
_cell.length_c   1.000
_cell.angle_alpha   90.00
_cell.angle_beta   90.00
_cell.angle_gamma   90.00
#
_symmetry.space_group_name_H-M   'P 1'
#
loop_
_entity.id
_entity.type
_entity.pdbx_description
1 polymer ?
#
loop_
_entity_poly.entity_id
_entity_poly.type
_entity_poly.pdbx_seq_one_letter_code
_entity_poly.pdbx_strand_id
1 'polypeptide(L)'
;MLLFILVASKYVIEGVSGLTAAQQSIAVDSHNSYRSQLAKGQSVDNINVTMPQGKNIYQLIYNQTLEDSAQLWLTIVLGNTPH
;
A
#
# COMPACT_ATOMS: atom_id res chain seq x y z
N MET A 1 -1.59 44.99 19.13
CA MET A 1 -2.42 44.28 18.14
C MET A 1 -1.73 42.96 17.78
N LEU A 2 -1.75 42.02 18.72
CA LEU A 2 -1.06 40.72 18.67
C LEU A 2 -2.06 39.66 18.19
N LEU A 3 -2.46 39.74 16.91
CA LEU A 3 -3.43 38.79 16.33
C LEU A 3 -2.94 38.25 14.98
N PHE A 4 -1.68 37.82 14.90
CA PHE A 4 -1.13 37.14 13.71
C PHE A 4 -0.25 35.92 14.04
N ILE A 5 -0.25 35.42 15.27
CA ILE A 5 0.54 34.22 15.65
C ILE A 5 -0.31 32.93 15.62
N LEU A 6 -1.64 33.04 15.59
CA LEU A 6 -2.54 31.87 15.66
C LEU A 6 -2.84 31.16 14.32
N VAL A 7 -2.42 31.72 13.18
CA VAL A 7 -2.62 31.08 11.87
C VAL A 7 -1.44 30.19 11.47
N ALA A 8 -0.26 30.39 12.08
CA ALA A 8 0.94 29.60 11.79
C ALA A 8 0.94 28.20 12.47
N SER A 9 0.11 27.97 13.50
CA SER A 9 0.07 26.70 14.24
C SER A 9 -0.83 25.63 13.62
N LYS A 10 -1.56 25.96 12.55
CA LYS A 10 -2.34 24.98 11.76
C LYS A 10 -1.53 24.36 10.62
N TYR A 11 -0.31 24.85 10.36
CA TYR A 11 0.73 24.04 9.72
C TYR A 11 1.27 23.06 10.75
N VAL A 12 0.39 22.22 11.30
CA VAL A 12 0.83 20.93 11.80
C VAL A 12 1.42 20.27 10.57
N ILE A 13 2.74 20.11 10.59
CA ILE A 13 3.46 19.19 9.73
C ILE A 13 2.96 17.81 10.18
N GLU A 14 1.74 17.44 9.78
CA GLU A 14 1.33 16.05 9.75
C GLU A 14 2.22 15.47 8.66
N GLY A 15 3.25 14.72 9.10
CA GLY A 15 4.14 14.02 8.20
C GLY A 15 3.31 13.25 7.18
N VAL A 16 3.87 13.07 5.98
CA VAL A 16 3.29 12.18 4.97
C VAL A 16 3.44 10.75 5.48
N SER A 17 2.67 10.37 6.51
CA SER A 17 2.80 9.12 7.24
C SER A 17 2.00 8.01 6.59
N GLY A 18 2.10 7.89 5.27
CA GLY A 18 1.35 6.91 4.48
C GLY A 18 1.53 7.09 2.98
N LEU A 19 1.16 6.06 2.22
CA LEU A 19 1.09 6.05 0.77
C LEU A 19 0.08 7.10 0.29
N THR A 20 0.44 7.84 -0.76
CA THR A 20 -0.51 8.68 -1.48
C THR A 20 -1.62 7.83 -2.12
N ALA A 21 -2.81 8.40 -2.36
CA ALA A 21 -3.91 7.70 -3.01
C ALA A 21 -3.51 7.03 -4.36
N ALA A 22 -2.60 7.66 -5.11
CA ALA A 22 -2.05 7.07 -6.33
C ALA A 22 -1.22 5.82 -6.04
N GLN A 23 -0.36 5.84 -5.02
CA GLN A 23 0.42 4.68 -4.59
C GLN A 23 -0.47 3.57 -4.01
N GLN A 24 -1.53 3.92 -3.28
CA GLN A 24 -2.53 2.97 -2.79
C GLN A 24 -3.22 2.24 -3.95
N SER A 25 -3.64 2.97 -4.99
CA SER A 25 -4.22 2.40 -6.21
C SER A 25 -3.22 1.47 -6.91
N ILE A 26 -2.00 1.95 -7.15
CA ILE A 26 -0.94 1.16 -7.80
C ILE A 26 -0.71 -0.16 -7.04
N ALA A 27 -0.67 -0.11 -5.71
CA ALA A 27 -0.47 -1.31 -4.90
C ALA A 27 -1.61 -2.33 -5.10
N VAL A 28 -2.87 -1.94 -4.95
CA VAL A 28 -4.01 -2.87 -5.07
C VAL A 28 -4.22 -3.34 -6.51
N ASP A 29 -4.04 -2.45 -7.49
CA ASP A 29 -4.22 -2.75 -8.92
C ASP A 29 -3.15 -3.73 -9.41
N SER A 30 -1.89 -3.54 -8.99
CA SER A 30 -0.81 -4.45 -9.33
C SER A 30 -1.07 -5.85 -8.79
N HIS A 31 -1.48 -5.96 -7.52
CA HIS A 31 -1.83 -7.26 -6.92
C HIS A 31 -2.99 -7.92 -7.65
N ASN A 32 -4.05 -7.16 -7.96
CA ASN A 32 -5.21 -7.69 -8.67
C ASN A 32 -4.88 -8.12 -10.10
N SER A 33 -3.97 -7.40 -10.79
CA SER A 33 -3.46 -7.80 -12.10
C SER A 33 -2.74 -9.15 -12.02
N TYR A 34 -1.81 -9.33 -11.08
CA TYR A 34 -1.11 -10.60 -10.89
C TYR A 34 -2.06 -11.74 -10.49
N ARG A 35 -3.01 -11.47 -9.58
CA ARG A 35 -4.04 -12.44 -9.18
C ARG A 35 -4.93 -12.87 -10.35
N SER A 36 -5.29 -11.94 -11.24
CA SER A 36 -6.03 -12.23 -12.47
C SER A 36 -5.22 -13.11 -13.43
N GLN A 37 -3.94 -12.81 -13.62
CA GLN A 37 -3.05 -13.64 -14.45
C GLN A 37 -2.94 -15.06 -13.89
N LEU A 38 -2.77 -15.19 -12.57
CA LEU A 38 -2.72 -16.48 -11.89
C LEU A 38 -4.06 -17.24 -12.00
N ALA A 39 -5.18 -16.56 -11.81
CA ALA A 39 -6.52 -17.15 -11.95
C ALA A 39 -6.80 -17.67 -13.36
N LYS A 40 -6.14 -17.12 -14.38
CA LYS A 40 -6.24 -17.55 -15.78
C LYS A 40 -5.19 -18.60 -16.17
N GLY A 41 -4.30 -18.99 -15.26
CA GLY A 41 -3.18 -19.87 -15.57
C GLY A 41 -2.20 -19.24 -16.55
N GLN A 42 -1.93 -17.93 -16.41
CA GLN A 42 -1.03 -17.16 -17.28
C GLN A 42 0.29 -16.81 -16.58
N SER A 43 0.37 -17.01 -15.26
CA SER A 43 1.59 -16.78 -14.48
C SER A 43 2.58 -17.93 -14.70
N VAL A 44 3.86 -17.61 -14.81
CA VAL A 44 4.95 -18.58 -14.88
C VAL A 44 5.71 -18.61 -13.56
N ASP A 45 6.20 -19.78 -13.17
CA ASP A 45 7.09 -19.94 -12.02
C ASP A 45 8.55 -19.64 -12.38
N ASN A 46 9.44 -19.82 -11.42
CA ASN A 46 10.88 -19.56 -11.56
C ASN A 46 11.61 -20.57 -12.47
N ILE A 47 10.98 -21.68 -12.86
CA ILE A 47 11.51 -22.66 -13.81
C ILE A 47 10.79 -22.58 -15.17
N ASN A 48 10.06 -21.49 -15.43
CA ASN A 48 9.27 -21.23 -16.65
C ASN A 48 8.13 -22.21 -16.90
N VAL A 49 7.62 -22.86 -15.86
CA VAL A 49 6.40 -23.67 -15.93
C VAL A 49 5.20 -22.80 -15.62
N THR A 50 4.17 -22.88 -16.47
CA THR A 50 2.92 -22.14 -16.26
C THR A 50 2.18 -22.70 -15.04
N MET A 51 1.81 -21.80 -14.12
CA MET A 51 1.02 -22.12 -12.94
C MET A 51 -0.40 -22.55 -13.36
N PRO A 52 -1.00 -23.53 -12.66
CA PRO A 52 -2.34 -24.01 -13.00
C PRO A 52 -3.40 -22.92 -12.79
N GLN A 53 -4.50 -23.06 -13.52
CA GLN A 53 -5.65 -22.17 -13.36
C GLN A 53 -6.22 -22.26 -11.93
N GLY A 54 -6.34 -21.11 -11.26
CA GLY A 54 -6.96 -21.00 -9.94
C GLY A 54 -8.48 -20.79 -9.99
N LYS A 55 -9.19 -21.33 -8.99
CA LYS A 55 -10.60 -20.99 -8.70
C LYS A 55 -10.69 -20.23 -7.39
N ASN A 56 -11.72 -19.39 -7.24
CA ASN A 56 -11.97 -18.59 -6.03
C ASN A 56 -10.82 -17.63 -5.64
N ILE A 57 -10.12 -17.07 -6.63
CA ILE A 57 -9.14 -16.00 -6.41
C ILE A 57 -9.88 -14.66 -6.39
N TYR A 58 -10.18 -14.16 -5.18
CA TYR A 58 -10.94 -12.92 -5.00
C TYR A 58 -10.11 -11.67 -5.28
N GLN A 59 -10.79 -10.64 -5.75
CA GLN A 59 -10.25 -9.29 -5.90
C GLN A 59 -9.96 -8.68 -4.53
N LEU A 60 -8.82 -8.02 -4.38
CA LEU A 60 -8.43 -7.28 -3.20
C LEU A 60 -9.02 -5.86 -3.24
N ILE A 61 -9.33 -5.35 -2.05
CA ILE A 61 -9.69 -3.96 -1.81
C ILE A 61 -8.63 -3.33 -0.90
N TYR A 62 -8.37 -2.03 -1.08
CA TYR A 62 -7.45 -1.31 -0.22
C TYR A 62 -8.01 -1.22 1.20
N ASN A 63 -7.16 -1.36 2.21
CA ASN A 63 -7.55 -1.28 3.62
C ASN A 63 -6.50 -0.47 4.40
N GLN A 64 -6.90 0.71 4.87
CA GLN A 64 -6.03 1.64 5.58
C GLN A 64 -5.46 1.03 6.88
N THR A 65 -6.24 0.25 7.64
CA THR A 65 -5.77 -0.37 8.88
C THR A 65 -4.62 -1.36 8.65
N LEU A 66 -4.61 -2.03 7.50
CA LEU A 66 -3.50 -2.92 7.12
C LEU A 66 -2.25 -2.12 6.70
N GLU A 67 -2.42 -0.98 6.04
CA GLU A 67 -1.33 -0.04 5.77
C GLU A 67 -0.70 0.48 7.06
N ASP A 68 -1.51 0.93 8.01
CA ASP A 68 -1.04 1.46 9.30
C ASP A 68 -0.23 0.40 10.06
N SER A 69 -0.69 -0.86 10.01
CA SER A 69 0.02 -2.00 10.61
C SER A 69 1.35 -2.28 9.90
N ALA A 70 1.39 -2.17 8.57
CA ALA A 70 2.62 -2.33 7.79
C ALA A 70 3.61 -1.19 8.09
N GLN A 71 3.14 0.05 8.19
CA GLN A 71 3.95 1.21 8.52
C GLN A 71 4.52 1.11 9.94
N LEU A 72 3.73 0.65 10.90
CA LEU A 72 4.18 0.39 12.26
C LEU A 72 5.30 -0.67 12.29
N TRP A 73 5.15 -1.74 11.51
CA TRP A 73 6.17 -2.79 11.41
C TRP A 73 7.49 -2.26 10.82
N LEU A 74 7.43 -1.40 9.80
CA LEU A 74 8.63 -0.75 9.25
C LEU A 74 9.39 0.04 10.32
N THR A 75 8.66 0.76 11.17
CA THR A 75 9.25 1.58 12.25
C THR A 75 9.81 0.74 13.38
N ILE A 76 9.09 -0.29 13.84
CA ILE A 76 9.51 -1.09 15.01
C ILE A 76 10.63 -2.08 14.65
N VAL A 77 10.49 -2.78 13.52
CA VAL A 77 11.30 -3.97 13.24
C VAL A 77 12.47 -3.66 12.31
N LEU A 78 12.25 -2.81 11.32
CA LEU A 78 13.30 -2.46 10.35
C LEU A 78 14.05 -1.18 10.72
N GLY A 79 13.62 -0.46 11.75
CA GLY A 79 14.22 0.81 12.14
C GLY A 79 14.05 1.92 11.10
N ASN A 80 13.13 1.75 10.14
CA ASN A 80 12.85 2.72 9.10
C ASN A 80 11.90 3.79 9.65
N THR A 81 12.35 5.04 9.70
CA THR A 81 11.47 6.18 9.99
C THR A 81 10.61 6.49 8.77
N PRO A 82 9.28 6.73 8.93
CA PRO A 82 8.45 7.22 7.83
C PRO A 82 9.08 8.49 7.23
N HIS A 83 9.14 8.58 5.89
CA HIS A 83 9.73 9.71 5.17
C HIS A 83 8.79 10.92 5.11
#